data_AF-A0A561SEE6-F1
#
_entry.id   AF-A0A561SEE6-F1
#
_cell.length_a   1.000
_cell.length_b   1.000
_cell.length_c   1.000
_cell.angle_alpha   90.00
_cell.angle_beta   90.00
_cell.angle_gamma   90.00
#
_symmetry.space_group_name_H-M   'P 1'
#
loop_
_entity.id
_entity.type
_entity.pdbx_description
1 polymer ?
#
loop_
_entity_poly.entity_id
_entity_poly.type
_entity_poly.pdbx_seq_one_letter_code
_entity_poly.pdbx_strand_id
1 'polypeptide(L)'
;MTLRQTATALGLLAASALLAVTVPAVSQAAVPHTAGPATRAAAQVRNPKTVKAADYNQARSILAKAGSQTAAKSHPVHGTGDVPVSYGTSLLASARDEFRQADRNLPAKDKKSDMSISHYNAIHNAAKVMGIDRW
;
A
#
# COMPACT_ATOMS: atom_id res chain seq x y z
N MET A 1 -37.97 -59.59 -45.96
CA MET A 1 -39.03 -59.63 -44.93
C MET A 1 -38.37 -59.37 -43.57
N THR A 2 -38.77 -58.28 -42.89
CA THR A 2 -39.00 -58.22 -41.41
C THR A 2 -37.76 -58.40 -40.49
N LEU A 3 -37.42 -57.62 -39.46
CA LEU A 3 -37.77 -56.31 -38.86
C LEU A 3 -36.71 -56.04 -37.75
N ARG A 4 -36.34 -54.77 -37.53
CA ARG A 4 -36.01 -54.07 -36.25
C ARG A 4 -35.23 -54.75 -35.10
N GLN A 5 -34.24 -54.00 -34.58
CA GLN A 5 -34.05 -53.61 -33.14
C GLN A 5 -32.78 -52.71 -33.03
N THR A 6 -32.86 -51.38 -32.96
CA THR A 6 -32.94 -50.50 -31.76
C THR A 6 -32.11 -50.93 -30.55
N ALA A 7 -31.00 -50.22 -30.30
CA ALA A 7 -30.46 -50.02 -28.96
C ALA A 7 -29.79 -48.63 -28.88
N THR A 8 -30.55 -47.74 -28.27
CA THR A 8 -30.23 -46.40 -27.78
C THR A 8 -29.10 -46.46 -26.76
N ALA A 9 -28.08 -45.61 -26.89
CA ALA A 9 -27.14 -45.31 -25.80
C ALA A 9 -27.15 -43.80 -25.54
N LEU A 10 -27.76 -43.44 -24.40
CA LEU A 10 -27.79 -42.11 -23.81
C LEU A 10 -26.36 -41.61 -23.53
N GLY A 11 -25.95 -40.56 -24.22
CA GLY A 11 -24.80 -39.74 -23.82
C GLY A 11 -25.26 -38.65 -22.87
N LEU A 12 -24.95 -38.81 -21.58
CA LEU A 12 -25.09 -37.79 -20.54
C LEU A 12 -24.24 -36.55 -20.91
N LEU A 13 -24.88 -35.42 -21.24
CA LEU A 13 -24.23 -34.11 -21.15
C LEU A 13 -24.51 -33.54 -19.76
N ALA A 14 -23.49 -33.58 -18.90
CA ALA A 14 -23.48 -32.86 -17.64
C ALA A 14 -23.37 -31.35 -17.94
N ALA A 15 -24.50 -30.64 -17.81
CA ALA A 15 -24.53 -29.19 -17.79
C ALA A 15 -23.80 -28.70 -16.54
N SER A 16 -22.61 -28.15 -16.71
CA SER A 16 -21.88 -27.48 -15.63
C SER A 16 -22.55 -26.14 -15.35
N ALA A 17 -23.31 -26.08 -14.26
CA ALA A 17 -23.92 -24.87 -13.75
C ALA A 17 -22.83 -23.89 -13.29
N LEU A 18 -22.69 -22.77 -14.00
CA LEU A 18 -21.93 -21.60 -13.55
C LEU A 18 -22.67 -20.98 -12.36
N LEU A 19 -22.18 -21.24 -11.15
CA LEU A 19 -22.51 -20.46 -9.96
C LEU A 19 -21.87 -19.09 -10.09
N ALA A 20 -22.67 -18.09 -10.46
CA ALA A 20 -22.30 -16.68 -10.34
C ALA A 20 -22.21 -16.32 -8.86
N VAL A 21 -20.99 -16.28 -8.32
CA VAL A 21 -20.71 -15.64 -7.03
C VAL A 21 -20.91 -14.14 -7.22
N THR A 22 -22.02 -13.62 -6.73
CA THR A 22 -22.24 -12.18 -6.58
C THR A 22 -21.41 -11.70 -5.40
N VAL A 23 -20.29 -11.03 -5.69
CA VAL A 23 -19.53 -10.30 -4.67
C VAL A 23 -20.38 -9.09 -4.27
N PRO A 24 -20.70 -8.88 -2.98
CA PRO A 24 -21.38 -7.65 -2.59
C PRO A 24 -20.42 -6.48 -2.85
N ALA A 25 -20.84 -5.56 -3.72
CA ALA A 25 -20.21 -4.28 -3.88
C ALA A 25 -20.26 -3.55 -2.53
N VAL A 26 -19.12 -3.43 -1.86
CA VAL A 26 -18.96 -2.49 -0.76
C VAL A 26 -19.15 -1.10 -1.35
N SER A 27 -20.30 -0.49 -1.08
CA SER A 27 -20.52 0.93 -1.25
C SER A 27 -19.47 1.67 -0.44
N GLN A 28 -18.41 2.10 -1.11
CA GLN A 28 -17.44 3.03 -0.57
C GLN A 28 -18.14 4.39 -0.47
N ALA A 29 -18.70 4.69 0.71
CA ALA A 29 -19.17 6.02 1.02
C ALA A 29 -17.99 6.99 0.88
N ALA A 30 -18.05 7.83 -0.15
CA ALA A 30 -17.12 8.92 -0.35
C ALA A 30 -17.30 9.91 0.82
N VAL A 31 -16.40 9.82 1.80
CA VAL A 31 -16.25 10.88 2.80
C VAL A 31 -15.68 12.11 2.08
N PRO A 32 -16.35 13.28 2.13
CA PRO A 32 -15.81 14.49 1.55
C PRO A 32 -14.56 14.89 2.34
N HIS A 33 -13.38 14.63 1.77
CA HIS A 33 -12.17 15.32 2.19
C HIS A 33 -12.32 16.78 1.78
N THR A 34 -12.62 17.62 2.76
CA THR A 34 -12.39 19.06 2.67
C THR A 34 -10.92 19.26 2.32
N ALA A 35 -10.66 19.53 1.05
CA ALA A 35 -9.38 19.97 0.55
C ALA A 35 -9.06 21.34 1.17
N GLY A 36 -8.38 21.33 2.31
CA GLY A 36 -7.72 22.50 2.84
C GLY A 36 -6.63 22.97 1.85
N PRO A 37 -6.36 24.28 1.77
CA PRO A 37 -5.46 24.83 0.77
C PRO A 37 -4.06 24.22 0.90
N ALA A 38 -3.61 23.60 -0.19
CA ALA A 38 -2.24 23.15 -0.38
C ALA A 38 -1.29 24.36 -0.38
N THR A 39 -0.93 24.82 0.82
CA THR A 39 0.10 25.82 1.00
C THR A 39 1.42 25.17 0.57
N ARG A 40 2.00 25.70 -0.51
CA ARG A 40 3.29 25.29 -1.08
C ARG A 40 4.31 25.08 0.05
N ALA A 41 4.79 23.84 0.16
CA ALA A 41 5.92 23.48 1.01
C ALA A 41 7.13 24.31 0.59
N ALA A 42 7.50 25.31 1.41
CA ALA A 42 8.87 25.77 1.44
C ALA A 42 9.72 24.56 1.83
N ALA A 43 10.78 24.28 1.08
CA ALA A 43 11.75 23.25 1.46
C ALA A 43 12.19 23.53 2.89
N GLN A 44 11.76 22.71 3.84
CA GLN A 44 11.93 23.01 5.24
C GLN A 44 13.38 22.65 5.57
N VAL A 45 14.24 23.66 5.68
CA VAL A 45 15.68 23.47 5.96
C VAL A 45 15.92 22.63 7.23
N ARG A 46 14.90 22.54 8.10
CA ARG A 46 14.90 21.76 9.34
C ARG A 46 13.62 20.93 9.46
N ASN A 47 13.79 19.65 9.80
CA ASN A 47 12.68 18.79 10.20
C ASN A 47 11.82 19.44 11.31
N PRO A 48 10.51 19.16 11.35
CA PRO A 48 9.66 19.62 12.43
C PRO A 48 10.11 18.99 13.76
N LYS A 49 9.77 19.63 14.89
CA LYS A 49 10.06 19.06 16.21
C LYS A 49 9.20 17.83 16.49
N THR A 50 7.97 17.86 16.00
CA THR A 50 6.94 16.84 16.19
C THR A 50 6.19 16.58 14.90
N VAL A 51 5.56 15.41 14.82
CA VAL A 51 4.73 14.97 13.68
C VAL A 51 3.33 14.68 14.23
N LYS A 52 2.27 15.04 13.49
CA LYS A 52 0.90 14.71 13.88
C LYS A 52 0.72 13.19 13.89
N ALA A 53 -0.02 12.67 14.88
CA ALA A 53 -0.33 11.24 14.96
C ALA A 53 -0.99 10.71 13.66
N ALA A 54 -1.88 11.50 13.06
CA ALA A 54 -2.52 11.19 11.79
C ALA A 54 -1.50 11.05 10.64
N ASP A 55 -0.56 12.00 10.52
CA ASP A 55 0.47 11.98 9.49
C ASP A 55 1.41 10.78 9.65
N TYR A 56 1.80 10.47 10.89
CA TYR A 56 2.59 9.27 11.20
C TYR A 56 1.84 7.99 10.79
N ASN A 57 0.55 7.88 11.14
CA ASN A 57 -0.26 6.71 10.80
C ASN A 57 -0.49 6.59 9.28
N GLN A 58 -0.63 7.71 8.58
CA GLN A 58 -0.73 7.73 7.13
C GLN A 58 0.59 7.33 6.47
N ALA A 59 1.73 7.86 6.94
CA ALA A 59 3.06 7.45 6.48
C ALA A 59 3.30 5.95 6.68
N ARG A 60 2.96 5.42 7.87
CA ARG A 60 2.98 3.98 8.16
C ARG A 60 2.16 3.18 7.15
N SER A 61 0.94 3.63 6.84
CA SER A 61 0.06 2.96 5.87
C SER A 61 0.65 2.94 4.46
N ILE A 62 1.24 4.05 4.01
CA ILE A 62 1.92 4.14 2.70
C ILE A 62 3.06 3.11 2.62
N LEU A 63 3.91 3.07 3.65
CA LEU A 63 5.07 2.17 3.69
C LEU A 63 4.65 0.70 3.79
N ALA A 64 3.63 0.39 4.58
CA ALA A 64 3.08 -0.96 4.69
C ALA A 64 2.52 -1.45 3.35
N LYS A 65 1.79 -0.60 2.61
CA LYS A 65 1.29 -0.92 1.26
C LYS A 65 2.41 -1.14 0.24
N ALA A 66 3.52 -0.43 0.41
CA ALA A 66 4.73 -0.61 -0.40
C ALA A 66 5.56 -1.84 0.01
N GLY A 67 5.15 -2.60 1.04
CA GLY A 67 5.78 -3.85 1.43
C GLY A 67 6.70 -3.77 2.65
N SER A 68 6.78 -2.63 3.34
CA SER A 68 7.60 -2.52 4.57
C SER A 68 6.97 -3.33 5.69
N GLN A 69 7.73 -4.32 6.19
CA GLN A 69 7.30 -5.19 7.28
C GLN A 69 7.37 -4.46 8.62
N THR A 70 8.39 -3.63 8.82
CA THR A 70 8.50 -2.77 10.00
C THR A 70 7.32 -1.82 10.09
N ALA A 71 6.94 -1.15 8.99
CA ALA A 71 5.77 -0.29 8.98
C ALA A 71 4.48 -1.09 9.26
N ALA A 72 4.31 -2.25 8.62
CA ALA A 72 3.13 -3.10 8.82
C ALA A 72 2.98 -3.62 10.27
N LYS A 73 4.09 -3.85 10.98
CA LYS A 73 4.11 -4.34 12.37
C LYS A 73 4.14 -3.24 13.42
N SER A 74 4.57 -2.03 13.08
CA SER A 74 4.63 -0.89 14.02
C SER A 74 3.24 -0.58 14.61
N HIS A 75 3.16 -0.05 15.83
CA HIS A 75 1.84 0.33 16.37
C HIS A 75 1.40 1.69 15.83
N PRO A 76 0.13 1.85 15.42
CA PRO A 76 -0.41 3.17 15.14
C PRO A 76 -0.44 4.00 16.42
N VAL A 77 -0.26 5.30 16.28
CA VAL A 77 -0.40 6.23 17.39
C VAL A 77 -1.90 6.49 17.59
N HIS A 78 -2.40 6.16 18.77
CA HIS A 78 -3.76 6.47 19.20
C HIS A 78 -3.74 7.73 20.06
N GLY A 79 -4.55 8.73 19.70
CA GLY A 79 -4.68 9.99 20.44
C GLY A 79 -4.49 11.23 19.59
N THR A 80 -4.63 12.39 20.22
CA THR A 80 -4.54 13.72 19.58
C THR A 80 -3.16 14.37 19.75
N GLY A 81 -2.28 13.74 20.53
CA GLY A 81 -0.93 14.25 20.78
C GLY A 81 -0.02 14.10 19.56
N ASP A 82 0.85 15.09 19.38
CA ASP A 82 1.92 15.00 18.40
C ASP A 82 3.02 14.07 18.93
N VAL A 83 3.65 13.31 18.03
CA VAL A 83 4.79 12.47 18.38
C VAL A 83 6.11 13.17 18.06
N PRO A 84 7.21 12.86 18.76
CA PRO A 84 8.52 13.38 18.41
C PRO A 84 8.90 12.99 16.98
N VAL A 85 9.59 13.88 16.27
CA VAL A 85 10.03 13.60 14.89
C VAL A 85 10.91 12.36 14.76
N SER A 86 11.58 11.96 15.84
CA SER A 86 12.37 10.72 15.91
C SER A 86 11.55 9.46 15.59
N TYR A 87 10.24 9.45 15.86
CA TYR A 87 9.36 8.35 15.48
C TYR A 87 9.25 8.23 13.96
N GLY A 88 9.00 9.36 13.29
CA GLY A 88 8.91 9.43 11.83
C GLY A 88 10.23 9.10 11.15
N THR A 89 11.36 9.67 11.62
CA THR A 89 12.67 9.38 11.01
C THR A 89 13.08 7.92 11.20
N SER A 90 12.80 7.31 12.37
CA SER A 90 13.08 5.89 12.60
C SER A 90 12.26 4.99 11.68
N LEU A 91 10.96 5.28 11.52
CA LEU A 91 10.09 4.56 10.58
C LEU A 91 10.60 4.64 9.14
N LEU A 92 11.01 5.83 8.68
CA LEU A 92 11.53 6.04 7.34
C LEU A 92 12.88 5.34 7.12
N ALA A 93 13.78 5.38 8.11
CA ALA A 93 15.08 4.72 8.03
C ALA A 93 14.94 3.19 7.97
N SER A 94 14.10 2.60 8.83
CA SER A 94 13.85 1.15 8.78
C SER A 94 13.22 0.72 7.46
N ALA A 95 12.24 1.45 6.93
CA ALA A 95 11.64 1.15 5.63
C ALA A 95 12.66 1.28 4.49
N ARG A 96 13.55 2.28 4.54
CA ARG A 96 14.65 2.46 3.57
C ARG A 96 15.54 1.24 3.51
N ASP A 97 15.95 0.75 4.67
CA ASP A 97 16.89 -0.37 4.74
C ASP A 97 16.22 -1.68 4.31
N GLU A 98 14.93 -1.87 4.64
CA GLU A 98 14.12 -2.99 4.13
C GLU A 98 13.98 -2.97 2.60
N PHE A 99 13.66 -1.80 2.01
CA PHE A 99 13.48 -1.70 0.57
C PHE A 99 14.78 -1.87 -0.20
N ARG A 100 15.89 -1.33 0.30
CA ARG A 100 17.23 -1.58 -0.27
C ARG A 100 17.58 -3.07 -0.26
N GLN A 101 17.24 -3.77 0.81
CA GLN A 101 17.47 -5.20 0.92
C GLN A 101 16.58 -5.99 -0.06
N ALA A 102 15.30 -5.63 -0.18
CA ALA A 102 14.37 -6.26 -1.11
C ALA A 102 14.80 -6.07 -2.57
N ASP A 103 15.30 -4.88 -2.89
CA ASP A 103 15.65 -4.48 -4.25
C ASP A 103 17.12 -4.73 -4.61
N ARG A 104 17.90 -5.38 -3.73
CA ARG A 104 19.36 -5.54 -3.91
C ARG A 104 19.75 -6.15 -5.25
N ASN A 105 18.91 -7.01 -5.81
CA ASN A 105 19.17 -7.72 -7.06
C ASN A 105 18.70 -6.97 -8.33
N LEU A 106 18.05 -5.81 -8.20
CA LEU A 106 17.62 -5.04 -9.37
C LEU A 106 18.83 -4.42 -10.10
N PRO A 107 18.77 -4.30 -11.44
CA PRO A 107 19.77 -3.55 -12.21
C PRO A 107 19.87 -2.09 -11.75
N ALA A 108 21.07 -1.50 -11.81
CA ALA A 108 21.29 -0.11 -11.39
C ALA A 108 20.40 0.90 -12.15
N LYS A 109 20.06 0.62 -13.41
CA LYS A 109 19.16 1.46 -14.22
C LYS A 109 17.72 1.55 -13.68
N ASP A 110 17.30 0.55 -12.91
CA ASP A 110 15.94 0.46 -12.36
C ASP A 110 15.90 0.88 -10.88
N LYS A 111 17.05 1.38 -10.36
CA LYS A 111 17.22 1.82 -8.98
C LYS A 111 17.41 3.32 -8.88
N LYS A 112 16.98 3.86 -7.74
CA LYS A 112 17.34 5.19 -7.26
C LYS A 112 17.68 5.10 -5.79
N SER A 113 18.89 5.52 -5.39
CA SER A 113 19.36 5.39 -3.99
C SER A 113 19.34 3.95 -3.44
N ASP A 114 19.73 2.99 -4.29
CA ASP A 114 19.80 1.54 -4.02
C ASP A 114 18.45 0.83 -3.78
N MET A 115 17.34 1.47 -4.12
CA MET A 115 16.00 0.88 -4.08
C MET A 115 15.28 1.10 -5.41
N SER A 116 14.26 0.31 -5.70
CA SER A 116 13.39 0.47 -6.87
C SER A 116 12.75 1.86 -6.87
N ILE A 117 12.43 2.36 -8.06
CA ILE A 117 11.75 3.67 -8.23
C ILE A 117 10.43 3.70 -7.44
N SER A 118 9.72 2.57 -7.37
CA SER A 118 8.47 2.43 -6.60
C SER A 118 8.70 2.65 -5.10
N HIS A 119 9.65 1.93 -4.50
CA HIS A 119 9.99 2.07 -3.08
C HIS A 119 10.56 3.45 -2.75
N TYR A 120 11.37 4.01 -3.64
CA TYR A 120 11.86 5.38 -3.51
C TYR A 120 10.70 6.37 -3.38
N ASN A 121 9.72 6.30 -4.28
CA ASN A 121 8.55 7.18 -4.25
C ASN A 121 7.69 6.95 -3.00
N ALA A 122 7.52 5.70 -2.55
CA ALA A 122 6.77 5.39 -1.35
C ALA A 122 7.37 6.04 -0.10
N ILE A 123 8.70 5.95 0.09
CA ILE A 123 9.39 6.60 1.22
C ILE A 123 9.25 8.12 1.15
N HIS A 124 9.45 8.72 -0.03
CA HIS A 124 9.37 10.18 -0.18
C HIS A 124 7.93 10.70 0.01
N ASN A 125 6.92 9.93 -0.41
CA ASN A 125 5.53 10.25 -0.15
C ASN A 125 5.21 10.18 1.36
N ALA A 126 5.70 9.16 2.06
CA ALA A 126 5.55 9.03 3.51
C ALA A 126 6.25 10.18 4.26
N ALA A 127 7.47 10.53 3.85
CA ALA A 127 8.24 11.64 4.43
C ALA A 127 7.54 12.99 4.21
N LYS A 128 7.02 13.22 3.00
CA LYS A 128 6.24 14.42 2.64
C LYS A 128 4.98 14.57 3.51
N VAL A 129 4.26 13.49 3.78
CA VAL A 129 3.09 13.50 4.66
C VAL A 129 3.45 13.97 6.07
N MET A 130 4.61 13.55 6.58
CA MET A 130 5.08 13.95 7.92
C MET A 130 5.82 15.30 7.95
N GLY A 131 6.01 15.95 6.80
CA GLY A 131 6.84 17.15 6.68
C GLY A 131 8.32 16.92 7.01
N ILE A 132 8.85 15.71 6.80
CA ILE A 132 10.24 15.35 7.09
C ILE A 132 11.04 15.41 5.78
N ASP A 133 12.08 16.24 5.75
CA ASP A 133 12.96 16.37 4.58
C ASP A 133 14.30 15.61 4.76
N ARG A 134 14.63 15.19 5.99
CA ARG A 134 15.91 14.50 6.31
C ARG A 134 15.68 13.33 7.28
N TRP A 135 16.17 12.13 6.96
CA TRP A 135 16.06 10.94 7.83
C TRP A 135 17.16 9.91 7.56
#